data_AF-A0A369T9G8-F1
#
_entry.id   AF-A0A369T9G8-F1
#
_cell.length_a   1.000
_cell.length_b   1.000
_cell.length_c   1.000
_cell.angle_alpha   90.00
_cell.angle_beta   90.00
_cell.angle_gamma   90.00
#
_symmetry.space_group_name_H-M   'P 1'
#
loop_
_entity.id
_entity.type
_entity.pdbx_description
1 polymer ?
#
loop_
_entity_poly.entity_id
_entity_poly.type
_entity_poly.pdbx_seq_one_letter_code
_entity_poly.pdbx_strand_id
1 'polypeptide(L)'
;MKNLIAGFDWDNGNVEKCQKHGVSRFEIEELFHRTVMLLPDGDHSNSHEQRFRAIGTTQAGRYIFVVFTMRALDGQMMIRPISARYMHRKEVDRYEQENPTLQERRGG
;
A
#
# COMPACT_ATOMS: atom_id res chain seq x y z
N MET A 1 -12.09 -21.02 -1.27
CA MET A 1 -11.76 -20.29 -2.52
C MET A 1 -10.71 -19.23 -2.17
N LYS A 2 -9.60 -19.17 -2.91
CA LYS A 2 -8.67 -18.04 -2.81
C LYS A 2 -9.40 -16.85 -3.44
N ASN A 3 -9.77 -15.84 -2.65
CA ASN A 3 -10.24 -14.59 -3.22
C ASN A 3 -9.04 -13.92 -3.88
N LEU A 4 -8.95 -14.03 -5.20
CA LEU A 4 -7.95 -13.34 -5.99
C LEU A 4 -8.32 -11.86 -6.00
N ILE A 5 -7.34 -11.01 -5.68
CA ILE A 5 -7.44 -9.58 -5.96
C ILE A 5 -7.31 -9.42 -7.48
N ALA A 6 -8.32 -8.83 -8.11
CA ALA A 6 -8.40 -8.71 -9.57
C ALA A 6 -7.72 -7.45 -10.11
N GLY A 7 -7.47 -6.45 -9.27
CA GLY A 7 -6.79 -5.23 -9.66
C GLY A 7 -7.04 -4.07 -8.70
N PHE A 8 -6.97 -2.86 -9.26
CA PHE A 8 -7.11 -1.60 -8.55
C PHE A 8 -8.36 -0.85 -8.98
N ASP A 9 -9.00 -0.26 -7.99
CA ASP A 9 -10.17 0.56 -8.15
C ASP A 9 -9.78 2.04 -8.03
N TRP A 10 -9.66 2.69 -9.18
CA TRP A 10 -9.30 4.09 -9.33
C TRP A 10 -10.48 4.91 -9.85
N ASP A 11 -10.72 6.05 -9.22
CA ASP A 11 -11.56 7.13 -9.72
C ASP A 11 -10.84 8.47 -9.54
N ASN A 12 -11.39 9.56 -10.08
CA ASN A 12 -10.73 10.87 -9.98
C ASN A 12 -10.48 11.28 -8.52
N GLY A 13 -11.37 10.92 -7.60
CA GLY A 13 -11.27 11.31 -6.19
C GLY A 13 -10.08 10.67 -5.48
N ASN A 14 -9.88 9.36 -5.62
CA ASN A 14 -8.74 8.71 -4.98
C ASN A 14 -7.41 8.91 -5.73
N VAL A 15 -7.45 9.11 -7.05
CA VAL A 15 -6.25 9.46 -7.82
C VAL A 15 -5.65 10.77 -7.36
N GLU A 16 -6.44 11.85 -7.30
CA GLU A 16 -5.98 13.16 -6.83
C GLU A 16 -5.45 13.09 -5.39
N LYS A 17 -6.18 12.40 -4.51
CA LYS A 17 -5.80 12.27 -3.10
C LYS A 17 -4.49 11.51 -2.91
N CYS A 18 -4.26 10.43 -3.66
CA CYS A 18 -3.01 9.67 -3.60
C CYS A 18 -1.83 10.43 -4.22
N GLN A 19 -2.07 11.14 -5.33
CA GLN A 19 -1.01 11.86 -6.03
C GLN A 19 -0.61 13.19 -5.38
N LYS A 20 -1.44 13.73 -4.47
CA LYS A 20 -1.14 14.95 -3.70
C LYS A 20 0.24 14.95 -3.03
N HIS A 21 0.77 13.78 -2.68
CA HIS A 21 2.06 13.63 -2.01
C HIS A 21 3.20 13.16 -2.94
N GLY A 22 2.99 13.25 -4.26
CA GLY A 22 4.00 12.97 -5.28
C GLY A 22 4.23 11.49 -5.59
N VAL A 23 3.40 10.59 -5.04
CA VAL A 23 3.43 9.15 -5.38
C VAL A 23 2.51 8.91 -6.56
N SER A 24 3.04 8.34 -7.64
CA SER A 24 2.26 8.03 -8.83
C SER A 24 1.37 6.79 -8.63
N ARG A 25 0.31 6.66 -9.44
CA ARG A 25 -0.52 5.43 -9.48
C ARG A 25 0.34 4.21 -9.79
N PHE A 26 1.24 4.35 -10.75
CA PHE A 26 2.15 3.29 -11.14
C PHE A 26 3.00 2.78 -9.97
N GLU A 27 3.58 3.68 -9.17
CA GLU A 27 4.35 3.27 -7.98
C GLU A 27 3.50 2.60 -6.91
N ILE A 28 2.23 3.01 -6.77
CA ILE A 28 1.29 2.36 -5.85
C ILE A 28 0.98 0.95 -6.33
N GLU A 29 0.69 0.75 -7.61
CA GLU A 29 0.40 -0.57 -8.17
C GLU A 29 1.64 -1.48 -8.13
N GLU A 30 2.81 -0.96 -8.52
CA GLU A 30 4.09 -1.67 -8.48
C GLU A 30 4.41 -2.17 -7.07
N LEU A 31 4.10 -1.38 -6.04
CA LEU A 31 4.31 -1.77 -4.64
C LEU A 31 3.61 -3.08 -4.29
N PHE A 32 2.40 -3.34 -4.80
CA PHE A 32 1.67 -4.59 -4.54
C PHE A 32 2.11 -5.76 -5.43
N HIS A 33 2.88 -5.51 -6.49
CA HIS A 33 3.52 -6.54 -7.31
C HIS A 33 4.89 -6.97 -6.78
N ARG A 34 5.32 -6.39 -5.65
CA ARG A 34 6.61 -6.66 -5.01
C ARG A 34 6.41 -7.11 -3.57
N THR A 35 7.52 -7.36 -2.87
CA THR A 35 7.47 -7.63 -1.43
C THR A 35 6.89 -6.43 -0.71
N VAL A 36 5.69 -6.61 -0.15
CA VAL A 36 4.94 -5.60 0.59
C VAL A 36 4.59 -6.14 1.97
N MET A 37 4.70 -5.28 2.98
CA MET A 37 4.15 -5.55 4.29
C MET A 37 2.72 -5.03 4.35
N LEU A 38 1.78 -5.89 4.75
CA LEU A 38 0.38 -5.54 4.95
C LEU A 38 0.04 -5.59 6.44
N LEU A 39 -0.57 -4.53 6.95
CA LEU A 39 -0.96 -4.38 8.35
C LEU A 39 -2.42 -3.92 8.43
N PRO A 40 -3.25 -4.47 9.33
CA PRO A 40 -4.57 -3.91 9.60
C PRO A 40 -4.47 -2.47 10.09
N ASP A 41 -5.39 -1.61 9.65
CA ASP A 41 -5.52 -0.23 10.13
C ASP A 41 -6.72 -0.12 11.08
N GLY A 42 -6.63 -0.80 12.22
CA GLY A 42 -7.74 -0.97 13.17
C GLY A 42 -8.37 0.35 13.61
N ASP A 43 -7.55 1.35 13.94
CA ASP A 43 -8.01 2.65 14.43
C ASP A 43 -8.86 3.43 13.41
N HIS A 44 -8.67 3.15 12.11
CA HIS A 44 -9.40 3.80 11.02
C HIS A 44 -10.40 2.87 10.33
N SER A 45 -10.47 1.60 10.76
CA SER A 45 -11.43 0.63 10.26
C SER A 45 -12.75 0.75 11.00
N ASN A 46 -13.87 0.58 10.32
CA ASN A 46 -15.19 0.51 10.93
C ASN A 46 -15.97 -0.71 10.39
N SER A 47 -17.21 -0.89 10.85
CA SER A 47 -18.06 -2.02 10.45
C SER A 47 -18.37 -2.08 8.95
N HIS A 48 -18.18 -0.99 8.20
CA HIS A 48 -18.48 -0.88 6.78
C HIS A 48 -17.25 -0.74 5.88
N GLU A 49 -16.11 -0.27 6.41
CA GLU A 49 -14.88 -0.08 5.67
C GLU A 49 -13.67 -0.59 6.46
N GLN A 50 -13.17 -1.76 6.07
CA GLN A 50 -11.92 -2.30 6.62
C GLN A 50 -10.73 -1.69 5.89
N ARG A 51 -9.82 -1.07 6.64
CA ARG A 51 -8.64 -0.40 6.10
C ARG A 51 -7.37 -1.19 6.42
N PHE A 52 -6.41 -1.05 5.53
CA PHE A 52 -5.11 -1.70 5.60
C PHE A 52 -4.03 -0.69 5.27
N ARG A 53 -2.87 -0.89 5.88
CA ARG A 53 -1.63 -0.18 5.58
C ARG A 53 -0.72 -1.11 4.80
N ALA A 54 -0.17 -0.62 3.72
CA ALA A 54 0.84 -1.26 2.91
C ALA A 54 2.14 -0.46 3.00
N ILE A 55 3.24 -1.13 3.35
CA ILE A 55 4.58 -0.55 3.32
C ILE A 55 5.42 -1.37 2.36
N GLY A 56 6.02 -0.68 1.40
CA GLY A 56 6.89 -1.29 0.39
C GLY A 56 7.84 -0.26 -0.18
N THR A 57 8.55 -0.66 -1.24
CA THR A 57 9.55 0.18 -1.90
C THR A 57 9.35 0.23 -3.40
N THR A 58 9.62 1.39 -4.01
CA THR A 58 9.70 1.55 -5.46
C THR A 58 10.93 0.86 -6.04
N GLN A 59 11.04 0.75 -7.37
CA GLN A 59 12.26 0.23 -8.02
C GLN A 59 13.51 1.00 -7.60
N ALA A 60 13.37 2.32 -7.40
CA ALA A 60 14.44 3.20 -6.93
C ALA A 60 14.73 3.06 -5.42
N GLY A 61 14.12 2.09 -4.73
CA GLY A 61 14.34 1.84 -3.30
C GLY A 61 13.69 2.86 -2.35
N ARG A 62 12.80 3.73 -2.85
CA ARG A 62 12.08 4.70 -2.01
C ARG A 62 10.91 4.03 -1.32
N TYR A 63 10.82 4.18 -0.01
CA TYR A 63 9.71 3.65 0.77
C TYR A 63 8.42 4.41 0.54
N ILE A 64 7.35 3.66 0.32
CA ILE A 64 5.99 4.18 0.18
C ILE A 64 5.12 3.56 1.27
N PHE A 65 4.30 4.42 1.86
CA PHE A 65 3.21 4.06 2.76
C PHE A 65 1.89 4.30 2.03
N VAL A 66 1.06 3.26 1.90
CA VAL A 66 -0.26 3.30 1.26
C VAL A 66 -1.32 2.88 2.27
N VAL A 67 -2.37 3.68 2.43
CA VAL A 67 -3.61 3.25 3.08
C VAL A 67 -4.59 2.84 2.00
N PHE A 68 -5.20 1.68 2.12
CA PHE A 68 -6.18 1.17 1.17
C PHE A 68 -7.29 0.42 1.87
N THR A 69 -8.40 0.23 1.17
CA THR A 69 -9.43 -0.74 1.52
C THR A 69 -9.56 -1.76 0.38
N MET A 70 -10.23 -2.87 0.65
CA MET A 70 -10.59 -3.82 -0.38
C MET A 70 -12.12 -3.83 -0.52
N ARG A 71 -12.63 -3.79 -1.75
CA ARG A 71 -14.07 -3.84 -2.01
C ARG A 71 -14.41 -4.74 -3.19
N ALA A 72 -15.61 -5.32 -3.17
CA ALA A 72 -16.13 -6.06 -4.30
C ALA A 72 -16.70 -5.08 -5.34
N LEU A 73 -16.22 -5.16 -6.58
CA LEU A 73 -16.73 -4.44 -7.74
C LEU A 73 -16.97 -5.44 -8.87
N ASP A 74 -18.19 -5.46 -9.43
CA ASP A 74 -18.58 -6.39 -10.50
C ASP A 74 -18.25 -7.87 -10.22
N GLY A 75 -18.40 -8.28 -8.95
CA GLY A 75 -18.10 -9.64 -8.49
C GLY A 75 -16.62 -9.94 -8.26
N GLN A 76 -15.73 -8.95 -8.40
CA GLN A 76 -14.28 -9.09 -8.22
C GLN A 76 -13.79 -8.30 -7.01
N MET A 77 -12.79 -8.84 -6.29
CA MET A 77 -12.17 -8.11 -5.17
C MET A 77 -11.12 -7.15 -5.70
N MET A 78 -11.27 -5.86 -5.40
CA MET A 78 -10.39 -4.79 -5.87
C MET A 78 -9.72 -4.08 -4.70
N ILE A 79 -8.47 -3.65 -4.88
CA ILE A 79 -7.80 -2.73 -3.96
C ILE A 79 -8.23 -1.31 -4.31
N ARG A 80 -8.78 -0.58 -3.34
CA ARG A 80 -9.04 0.85 -3.47
C ARG A 80 -8.06 1.64 -2.60
N PRO A 81 -7.05 2.28 -3.20
CA PRO A 81 -6.18 3.19 -2.48
C PRO A 81 -6.97 4.38 -1.92
N ILE A 82 -6.64 4.77 -0.69
CA ILE A 82 -7.26 5.86 0.06
C ILE A 82 -6.28 7.01 0.22
N SER A 83 -5.02 6.71 0.50
CA SER A 83 -3.92 7.68 0.53
C SER A 83 -2.60 6.99 0.25
N ALA A 84 -1.63 7.73 -0.29
CA ALA A 84 -0.29 7.25 -0.52
C ALA A 84 0.71 8.39 -0.27
N ARG A 85 1.87 8.07 0.27
CA ARG A 85 2.97 9.01 0.46
C ARG A 85 4.31 8.29 0.53
N TYR A 86 5.38 9.00 0.22
CA TYR A 86 6.71 8.53 0.61
C TYR A 86 6.86 8.60 2.13
N MET A 87 7.60 7.63 2.68
CA MET A 87 7.97 7.65 4.10
C MET A 87 9.10 8.63 4.35
N HIS A 88 9.06 9.31 5.49
CA HIS A 88 10.16 10.14 5.96
C HIS A 88 11.30 9.27 6.48
N ARG A 89 12.53 9.80 6.48
CA ARG A 89 13.73 9.08 6.92
C ARG A 89 13.55 8.38 8.27
N LYS A 90 13.07 9.10 9.29
CA LYS A 90 12.82 8.53 10.63
C LYS A 90 11.82 7.37 10.64
N GLU A 91 10.81 7.41 9.76
CA GLU A 91 9.83 6.33 9.64
C GLU A 91 10.45 5.10 8.97
N VAL A 92 11.30 5.33 7.96
CA VAL A 92 12.07 4.27 7.30
C VAL A 92 13.02 3.60 8.28
N ASP A 93 13.81 4.38 9.02
CA ASP A 93 14.79 3.86 9.96
C ASP A 93 14.11 3.00 11.03
N ARG A 94 12.97 3.46 11.58
CA ARG A 94 12.17 2.69 12.53
C ARG A 94 11.60 1.41 11.90
N TYR A 95 11.05 1.50 10.69
CA TYR A 95 10.49 0.36 9.99
C TYR A 95 11.55 -0.73 9.73
N GLU A 96 12.76 -0.34 9.34
CA GLU A 96 13.88 -1.27 9.12
C GLU A 96 14.38 -1.91 10.42
N GLN A 97 14.45 -1.14 11.52
CA GLN A 97 14.81 -1.67 12.84
C GLN A 97 13.80 -2.70 13.35
N GLU A 98 12.50 -2.44 13.15
CA GLU A 98 11.43 -3.35 13.54
C GLU A 98 11.36 -4.59 12.62
N ASN A 99 11.95 -4.53 11.42
CA ASN A 99 11.86 -5.58 10.39
C ASN A 99 13.23 -5.93 9.75
N PRO A 100 14.20 -6.43 10.54
CA PRO A 100 15.57 -6.65 10.08
C PRO A 100 15.68 -7.68 8.93
N THR A 101 14.78 -8.66 8.88
CA THR A 101 14.77 -9.71 7.84
C THR A 101 14.40 -9.18 6.44
N LEU A 102 13.84 -7.97 6.33
CA LEU A 102 13.60 -7.32 5.05
C LEU A 102 14.90 -6.82 4.40
N GLN A 103 15.95 -6.57 5.18
CA GLN A 103 17.26 -6.18 4.64
C GLN A 103 17.95 -7.35 3.95
N GLU A 104 17.82 -8.56 4.50
CA GLU A 104 18.43 -9.79 3.97
C GLU A 104 17.87 -10.16 2.60
N ARG A 105 16.58 -9.89 2.36
CA ARG A 105 15.90 -10.17 1.09
C ARG A 105 16.25 -9.18 -0.04
N ARG A 106 17.00 -8.11 0.24
CA ARG A 106 17.40 -7.11 -0.76
C ARG A 106 18.77 -7.37 -1.38
N GLY A 107 19.58 -8.24 -0.77
CA GLY A 107 20.96 -8.52 -1.20
C GLY A 107 21.16 -9.82 -1.96
N GLY A 108 20.08 -10.48 -2.43
CA GLY A 108 20.12 -11.75 -3.14
C GLY A 108 19.80 -11.62 -4.62
#